data_AF-A0A7S1DGI4-F1
#
_entry.id   AF-A0A7S1DGI4-F1
#
_cell.length_a   1.000
_cell.length_b   1.000
_cell.length_c   1.000
_cell.angle_alpha   90.00
_cell.angle_beta   90.00
_cell.angle_gamma   90.00
#
_symmetry.space_group_name_H-M   'P 1'
#
loop_
_entity.id
_entity.type
_entity.pdbx_description
1 polymer ?
#
loop_
_entity_poly.entity_id
_entity_poly.type
_entity_poly.pdbx_seq_one_letter_code
_entity_poly.pdbx_strand_id
1 'polypeptide(L)'
;YMYERADAKCAVLRERLKNITDAIVEGARLREDAGEDGFRFSPVNLPSQEKVYCCGRVCCEGDAGTLNVASVMLEGANGRRVKLDLASVSDFAMFPGQIVVVEGYNATGECIKVAAVHSDASLPMARTPASQVALFNETDAYLGGSPLSVLTAAGPFTASSDLSYRPLDDLLEHARDSKVDVLILCGPFVDSKHRLLDPAAAGQPGGFCNGNPPDTYKVMRSVMRQHIIKGLSGSRVTCVVVPSPSDLHARPLYPQPAFGGDLIAPGDDDTYTMHEARPLLLSNPCTFKVNEVVFQVATQDILLHLSGNEANRITGDRISRLGLHVIQQQSVYPLYPPAEHALVSSALSEGLALPCTPDILIVPSNLMPFAKRARDTLMINPGRLTKGSNAGTFAAVTIHPILRHIRSGAHKVAAAPPVPPTPATEGGEAADTPSGK
;
A
#
# COMPACT_ATOMS: atom_id res chain seq x y z
N TYR A 1 22.92 -3.12 -1.76
CA TYR A 1 21.51 -3.51 -1.69
C TYR A 1 21.03 -3.94 -0.30
N MET A 2 21.87 -4.42 0.62
CA MET A 2 21.45 -4.79 2.00
C MET A 2 22.02 -3.89 3.11
N TYR A 3 22.64 -2.78 2.73
CA TYR A 3 23.18 -1.78 3.64
C TYR A 3 22.60 -0.42 3.27
N GLU A 4 22.10 0.31 4.25
CA GLU A 4 21.66 1.69 4.09
C GLU A 4 22.68 2.61 4.73
N ARG A 5 23.10 3.63 3.98
CA ARG A 5 23.93 4.69 4.54
C ARG A 5 23.03 5.73 5.23
N ALA A 6 23.46 6.22 6.38
CA ALA A 6 22.69 7.19 7.16
C ALA A 6 22.41 8.48 6.38
N ASP A 7 23.35 8.95 5.57
CA ASP A 7 23.20 10.12 4.71
C ASP A 7 22.13 9.93 3.63
N ALA A 8 22.10 8.77 2.97
CA ALA A 8 21.08 8.42 1.99
C ALA A 8 19.68 8.37 2.63
N LYS A 9 19.57 7.78 3.83
CA LYS A 9 18.32 7.73 4.59
C LYS A 9 17.83 9.13 4.97
N CYS A 10 18.73 10.00 5.43
CA CYS A 10 18.41 11.40 5.71
C CYS A 10 17.95 12.16 4.46
N ALA A 11 18.55 11.91 3.30
CA ALA A 11 18.14 12.52 2.04
C ALA A 11 16.70 12.14 1.67
N VAL A 12 16.37 10.84 1.71
CA VAL A 12 15.02 10.32 1.48
C VAL A 12 13.99 10.96 2.42
N LEU A 13 14.30 11.05 3.72
CA LEU A 13 13.37 11.64 4.70
C LEU A 13 13.14 13.13 4.45
N ARG A 14 14.17 13.88 4.04
CA ARG A 14 14.05 15.31 3.72
C ARG A 14 13.26 15.53 2.44
N GLU A 15 13.50 14.71 1.42
CA GLU A 15 12.74 14.76 0.17
C GLU A 15 11.26 14.47 0.42
N ARG A 16 10.95 13.42 1.19
CA ARG A 16 9.58 13.13 1.60
C ARG A 16 8.97 14.29 2.39
N LEU A 17 9.70 14.86 3.36
CA LEU A 17 9.25 16.03 4.13
C LEU A 17 8.84 17.18 3.20
N LYS A 18 9.70 17.51 2.23
CA LYS A 18 9.44 18.57 1.25
C LYS A 18 8.19 18.27 0.42
N ASN A 19 8.15 17.11 -0.24
CA ASN A 19 7.09 16.78 -1.21
C ASN A 19 5.70 16.72 -0.56
N ILE A 20 5.60 16.10 0.63
CA ILE A 20 4.32 16.04 1.35
C ILE A 20 3.93 17.41 1.92
N THR A 21 4.89 18.21 2.38
CA THR A 21 4.62 19.58 2.84
C THR A 21 4.05 20.43 1.70
N ASP A 22 4.66 20.38 0.52
CA ASP A 22 4.18 21.12 -0.65
C ASP A 22 2.74 20.72 -1.01
N ALA A 23 2.44 19.42 -0.98
CA ALA A 23 1.09 18.90 -1.22
C ALA A 23 0.06 19.32 -0.14
N ILE A 24 0.45 19.37 1.14
CA ILE A 24 -0.43 19.88 2.22
C ILE A 24 -0.72 21.37 2.00
N VAL A 25 0.29 22.16 1.68
CA VAL A 25 0.16 23.61 1.47
C VAL A 25 -0.79 23.91 0.31
N GLU A 26 -0.65 23.17 -0.79
CA GLU A 26 -1.53 23.28 -1.96
C GLU A 26 -2.95 22.82 -1.62
N GLY A 27 -3.11 21.61 -1.07
CA GLY A 27 -4.42 21.02 -0.78
C GLY A 27 -5.24 21.80 0.24
N ALA A 28 -4.58 22.37 1.26
CA ALA A 28 -5.23 23.20 2.27
C ALA A 28 -5.28 24.69 1.89
N ARG A 29 -4.82 25.09 0.70
CA ARG A 29 -4.82 26.48 0.19
C ARG A 29 -4.18 27.49 1.16
N LEU A 30 -3.18 27.06 1.94
CA LEU A 30 -2.58 27.87 3.02
C LEU A 30 -1.94 29.16 2.53
N ARG A 31 -1.48 29.20 1.27
CA ARG A 31 -0.93 30.41 0.66
C ARG A 31 -1.97 31.49 0.42
N GLU A 32 -3.20 31.08 0.11
CA GLU A 32 -4.32 31.98 -0.16
C GLU A 32 -4.93 32.47 1.16
N ASP A 33 -5.03 31.57 2.14
CA ASP A 33 -5.58 31.88 3.46
C ASP A 33 -4.68 32.78 4.31
N ALA A 34 -3.38 32.87 4.00
CA ALA A 34 -2.42 33.70 4.72
C ALA A 34 -2.59 35.22 4.49
N GLY A 35 -3.43 35.65 3.54
CA GLY A 35 -3.74 37.07 3.33
C GLY A 35 -2.54 37.95 2.94
N GLU A 36 -2.62 39.25 3.29
CA GLU A 36 -1.63 40.28 2.90
C GLU A 36 -0.23 40.07 3.52
N ASP A 37 -0.15 39.41 4.68
CA ASP A 37 1.12 39.12 5.37
C ASP A 37 1.96 38.04 4.64
N GLY A 38 1.31 37.25 3.78
CA GLY A 38 1.93 36.22 2.96
C GLY A 38 2.30 34.95 3.74
N PHE A 39 2.20 33.79 3.07
CA PHE A 39 2.55 32.50 3.67
C PHE A 39 4.07 32.28 3.66
N ARG A 40 4.67 32.14 4.84
CA ARG A 40 6.10 31.79 4.99
C ARG A 40 6.30 30.79 6.12
N PHE A 41 7.12 29.79 5.87
CA PHE A 41 7.53 28.86 6.92
C PHE A 41 8.57 29.49 7.85
N SER A 42 8.40 29.25 9.14
CA SER A 42 9.40 29.51 10.17
C SER A 42 10.07 28.20 10.61
N PRO A 43 11.41 28.18 10.86
CA PRO A 43 12.05 27.05 11.50
C PRO A 43 11.35 26.70 12.82
N VAL A 44 11.15 25.40 13.07
CA VAL A 44 10.39 24.93 14.24
C VAL A 44 10.91 25.47 15.57
N ASN A 45 12.21 25.79 15.66
CA ASN A 45 12.89 26.25 16.87
C ASN A 45 13.23 27.75 16.88
N LEU A 46 12.68 28.53 15.93
CA LEU A 46 12.88 29.98 15.90
C LEU A 46 11.80 30.66 16.76
N PRO A 47 12.16 31.40 17.83
CA PRO A 47 11.20 32.14 18.63
C PRO A 47 10.49 33.23 17.80
N SER A 48 9.18 33.35 17.97
CA SER A 48 8.36 34.40 17.38
C SER A 48 7.20 34.77 18.30
N GLN A 49 6.91 36.07 18.39
CA GLN A 49 5.71 36.59 19.04
C GLN A 49 4.50 36.63 18.09
N GLU A 50 4.76 36.53 16.79
CA GLU A 50 3.73 36.46 15.75
C GLU A 50 3.32 35.01 15.49
N LYS A 51 2.20 34.86 14.80
CA LYS A 51 1.72 33.57 14.32
C LYS A 51 2.69 33.01 13.29
N VAL A 52 3.03 31.72 13.39
CA VAL A 52 3.98 31.04 12.52
C VAL A 52 3.35 29.82 11.85
N TYR A 53 3.81 29.54 10.63
CA TYR A 53 3.62 28.24 9.98
C TYR A 53 4.91 27.44 10.10
N CYS A 54 4.83 26.23 10.63
CA CYS A 54 5.94 25.31 10.74
C CYS A 54 5.59 23.99 10.04
N CYS A 55 6.52 23.40 9.32
CA CYS A 55 6.39 22.05 8.80
C CYS A 55 7.38 21.11 9.46
N GLY A 56 7.01 19.84 9.56
CA GLY A 56 7.89 18.85 10.15
C GLY A 56 7.25 17.47 10.21
N ARG A 57 8.00 16.56 10.80
CA ARG A 57 7.61 15.17 11.03
C ARG A 57 7.27 14.97 12.49
N VAL A 58 6.11 14.40 12.77
CA VAL A 58 5.70 14.02 14.12
C VAL A 58 6.65 12.96 14.66
N CYS A 59 7.12 13.13 15.89
CA CYS A 59 7.93 12.17 16.62
C CYS A 59 7.61 12.18 18.13
N CYS A 60 8.11 11.18 18.84
CA CYS A 60 8.01 11.10 20.29
C CYS A 60 9.16 11.87 20.96
N GLU A 61 8.94 12.34 22.19
CA GLU A 61 9.96 12.97 23.02
C GLU A 61 11.15 12.03 23.34
N GLY A 62 10.89 10.72 23.49
CA GLY A 62 11.92 9.69 23.72
C GLY A 62 12.07 8.69 22.57
N ASP A 63 13.20 8.00 22.53
CA ASP A 63 13.58 7.10 21.43
C ASP A 63 12.82 5.75 21.41
N ALA A 64 12.15 5.38 22.51
CA ALA A 64 11.48 4.08 22.67
C ALA A 64 10.04 4.16 23.22
N GLY A 65 9.44 5.37 23.23
CA GLY A 65 8.10 5.59 23.80
C GLY A 65 6.98 5.50 22.76
N THR A 66 5.84 4.93 23.15
CA THR A 66 4.58 5.07 22.39
C THR A 66 4.10 6.51 22.44
N LEU A 67 3.73 7.08 21.29
CA LEU A 67 3.25 8.46 21.20
C LEU A 67 2.01 8.64 22.07
N ASN A 68 2.04 9.62 22.96
CA ASN A 68 0.85 10.10 23.68
C ASN A 68 0.68 11.60 23.45
N VAL A 69 -0.50 12.12 23.80
CA VAL A 69 -0.88 13.52 23.55
C VAL A 69 0.08 14.53 24.20
N ALA A 70 0.66 14.20 25.35
CA ALA A 70 1.57 15.10 26.07
C ALA A 70 3.01 15.08 25.54
N SER A 71 3.37 14.06 24.75
CA SER A 71 4.73 13.80 24.26
C SER A 71 4.87 14.00 22.74
N VAL A 72 3.96 14.73 22.11
CA VAL A 72 4.00 15.00 20.67
C VAL A 72 5.04 16.08 20.39
N MET A 73 6.02 15.72 19.56
CA MET A 73 7.09 16.61 19.10
C MET A 73 7.00 16.78 17.58
N LEU A 74 7.47 17.92 17.09
CA LEU A 74 7.66 18.20 15.67
C LEU A 74 9.14 18.31 15.34
N GLU A 75 9.64 17.40 14.51
CA GLU A 75 11.00 17.46 13.96
C GLU A 75 11.00 18.27 12.66
N GLY A 76 11.64 19.44 12.66
CA GLY A 76 11.77 20.29 11.48
C GLY A 76 12.86 19.81 10.52
N ALA A 77 12.92 20.41 9.33
CA ALA A 77 13.90 20.07 8.29
C ALA A 77 15.39 20.21 8.73
N ASN A 78 15.64 21.04 9.75
CA ASN A 78 16.95 21.23 10.37
C ASN A 78 17.30 20.17 11.44
N GLY A 79 16.44 19.17 11.66
CA GLY A 79 16.61 18.12 12.65
C GLY A 79 16.35 18.56 14.10
N ARG A 80 15.93 19.81 14.34
CA ARG A 80 15.51 20.27 15.68
C ARG A 80 14.11 19.77 15.97
N ARG A 81 13.87 19.42 17.23
CA ARG A 81 12.57 18.94 17.74
C ARG A 81 12.02 19.96 18.71
N VAL A 82 10.74 20.27 18.54
CA VAL A 82 10.02 21.26 19.36
C VAL A 82 8.69 20.65 19.79
N LYS A 83 8.30 20.90 21.03
CA LYS A 83 7.05 20.34 21.57
C LYS A 83 5.84 20.96 20.89
N LEU A 84 4.81 20.16 20.65
CA LEU A 84 3.49 20.65 20.24
C LEU A 84 2.57 20.69 21.47
N ASP A 85 2.14 21.89 21.84
CA ASP A 85 1.04 22.06 22.79
C ASP A 85 -0.28 22.04 22.01
N LEU A 86 -0.98 20.91 22.12
CA LEU A 86 -2.24 20.60 21.44
C LEU A 86 -3.47 20.95 22.30
N ALA A 87 -3.33 21.74 23.38
CA ALA A 87 -4.46 22.06 24.27
C ALA A 87 -5.64 22.73 23.54
N SER A 88 -5.36 23.60 22.56
CA SER A 88 -6.37 24.34 21.79
C SER A 88 -6.93 23.59 20.58
N VAL A 89 -6.38 22.42 20.24
CA VAL A 89 -6.83 21.62 19.10
C VAL A 89 -7.88 20.61 19.59
N SER A 90 -9.16 20.83 19.25
CA SER A 90 -10.26 19.98 19.72
C SER A 90 -10.11 18.54 19.23
N ASP A 91 -9.80 18.38 17.95
CA ASP A 91 -9.77 17.09 17.28
C ASP A 91 -8.46 16.92 16.51
N PHE A 92 -7.74 15.85 16.80
CA PHE A 92 -6.57 15.46 16.04
C PHE A 92 -6.34 13.96 16.11
N ALA A 93 -5.58 13.47 15.15
CA ALA A 93 -4.97 12.16 15.20
C ALA A 93 -3.60 12.24 14.54
N MET A 94 -2.58 11.78 15.25
CA MET A 94 -1.19 11.86 14.84
C MET A 94 -0.45 10.57 15.15
N PHE A 95 0.59 10.30 14.37
CA PHE A 95 1.45 9.13 14.56
C PHE A 95 2.91 9.48 14.20
N PRO A 96 3.91 8.77 14.75
CA PRO A 96 5.30 8.98 14.41
C PRO A 96 5.58 8.84 12.90
N GLY A 97 6.22 9.82 12.29
CA GLY A 97 6.49 9.82 10.85
C GLY A 97 5.50 10.61 10.00
N GLN A 98 4.34 10.97 10.57
CA GLN A 98 3.37 11.84 9.90
C GLN A 98 3.99 13.20 9.60
N ILE A 99 3.87 13.65 8.36
CA ILE A 99 4.27 15.01 7.96
C ILE A 99 3.05 15.92 8.13
N VAL A 100 3.25 17.04 8.81
CA VAL A 100 2.22 18.02 9.10
C VAL A 100 2.73 19.43 8.87
N VAL A 101 1.81 20.33 8.55
CA VAL A 101 1.98 21.77 8.67
C VAL A 101 1.17 22.24 9.88
N VAL A 102 1.81 22.95 10.78
CA VAL A 102 1.26 23.45 12.03
C VAL A 102 1.21 24.97 11.97
N GLU A 103 0.06 25.53 12.28
CA GLU A 103 -0.14 26.96 12.53
C GLU A 103 -0.18 27.18 14.04
N GLY A 104 0.55 28.17 14.56
CA GLY A 104 0.58 28.42 15.99
C GLY A 104 1.51 29.55 16.42
N TYR A 105 1.85 29.56 17.70
CA TYR A 105 2.73 30.57 18.32
C TYR A 105 3.90 29.90 19.02
N ASN A 106 5.11 30.38 18.80
CA ASN A 106 6.33 29.81 19.38
C ASN A 106 7.17 30.88 20.07
N ALA A 107 6.71 31.38 21.22
CA ALA A 107 7.38 32.49 21.91
C ALA A 107 8.79 32.16 22.40
N THR A 108 9.10 30.88 22.65
CA THR A 108 10.36 30.44 23.27
C THR A 108 11.31 29.72 22.31
N GLY A 109 10.82 29.21 21.18
CA GLY A 109 11.58 28.30 20.31
C GLY A 109 11.51 26.83 20.76
N GLU A 110 10.88 26.52 21.89
CA GLU A 110 10.89 25.18 22.50
C GLU A 110 9.50 24.51 22.54
N CYS A 111 8.43 25.29 22.41
CA CYS A 111 7.05 24.80 22.41
C CYS A 111 6.17 25.64 21.48
N ILE A 112 5.52 24.98 20.52
CA ILE A 112 4.54 25.60 19.63
C ILE A 112 3.16 25.40 20.25
N LYS A 113 2.51 26.50 20.62
CA LYS A 113 1.08 26.50 20.96
C LYS A 113 0.28 26.40 19.68
N VAL A 114 -0.29 25.22 19.43
CA VAL A 114 -0.92 24.89 18.15
C VAL A 114 -2.31 25.50 18.06
N ALA A 115 -2.56 26.23 17.00
CA ALA A 115 -3.88 26.74 16.62
C ALA A 115 -4.57 25.81 15.60
N ALA A 116 -3.82 25.33 14.61
CA ALA A 116 -4.32 24.41 13.59
C ALA A 116 -3.25 23.41 13.12
N VAL A 117 -3.71 22.27 12.61
CA VAL A 117 -2.87 21.21 12.05
C VAL A 117 -3.43 20.82 10.68
N HIS A 118 -2.57 20.80 9.68
CA HIS A 118 -2.87 20.34 8.33
C HIS A 118 -1.99 19.14 8.00
N SER A 119 -2.61 18.03 7.59
CA SER A 119 -1.92 16.76 7.33
C SER A 119 -2.32 16.09 6.02
N ASP A 120 -3.27 16.67 5.29
CA ASP A 120 -3.85 16.08 4.10
C ASP A 120 -3.03 16.42 2.85
N ALA A 121 -2.22 15.46 2.40
CA ALA A 121 -1.59 15.48 1.08
C ALA A 121 -2.23 14.44 0.15
N SER A 122 -3.51 14.06 0.31
CA SER A 122 -4.10 13.05 -0.56
C SER A 122 -4.00 13.44 -2.04
N LEU A 123 -3.59 12.50 -2.88
CA LEU A 123 -3.57 12.69 -4.33
C LEU A 123 -4.99 12.61 -4.90
N PRO A 124 -5.27 13.19 -6.07
CA PRO A 124 -6.55 12.97 -6.74
C PRO A 124 -6.75 11.49 -7.08
N MET A 125 -8.02 11.06 -7.14
CA MET A 125 -8.36 9.74 -7.71
C MET A 125 -8.06 9.69 -9.20
N ALA A 126 -7.78 8.49 -9.71
CA ALA A 126 -7.58 8.29 -11.13
C ALA A 126 -8.85 8.63 -11.93
N ARG A 127 -8.67 9.25 -13.09
CA ARG A 127 -9.77 9.57 -14.01
C ARG A 127 -9.70 8.67 -15.23
N THR A 128 -10.85 8.16 -15.66
CA THR A 128 -11.00 7.34 -16.86
C THR A 128 -12.00 8.02 -17.80
N PRO A 129 -11.66 8.21 -19.09
CA PRO A 129 -12.57 8.84 -20.05
C PRO A 129 -13.93 8.13 -20.11
N ALA A 130 -15.02 8.91 -20.24
CA ALA A 130 -16.38 8.35 -20.24
C ALA A 130 -16.61 7.29 -21.34
N SER A 131 -15.98 7.46 -22.51
CA SER A 131 -16.01 6.48 -23.60
C SER A 131 -15.33 5.16 -23.23
N GLN A 132 -14.22 5.20 -22.50
CA GLN A 132 -13.51 4.01 -22.05
C GLN A 132 -14.26 3.31 -20.91
N VAL A 133 -14.87 4.08 -20.00
CA VAL A 133 -15.78 3.52 -18.99
C VAL A 133 -16.96 2.82 -19.66
N ALA A 134 -17.54 3.40 -20.71
CA ALA A 134 -18.62 2.76 -21.47
C ALA A 134 -18.16 1.45 -22.13
N LEU A 135 -16.95 1.43 -22.71
CA LEU A 135 -16.35 0.22 -23.29
C LEU A 135 -16.26 -0.92 -22.27
N PHE A 136 -15.65 -0.66 -21.10
CA PHE A 136 -15.46 -1.68 -20.05
C PHE A 136 -16.77 -2.23 -19.50
N ASN A 137 -17.78 -1.38 -19.40
CA ASN A 137 -19.02 -1.73 -18.73
C ASN A 137 -20.10 -2.27 -19.67
N GLU A 138 -20.10 -1.93 -20.97
CA GLU A 138 -21.23 -2.23 -21.86
C GLU A 138 -20.90 -3.23 -22.97
N THR A 139 -19.63 -3.45 -23.29
CA THR A 139 -19.28 -4.32 -24.41
C THR A 139 -19.01 -5.75 -23.96
N ASP A 140 -19.40 -6.71 -24.80
CA ASP A 140 -19.20 -8.15 -24.57
C ASP A 140 -17.73 -8.57 -24.56
N ALA A 141 -16.83 -7.71 -25.06
CA ALA A 141 -15.38 -7.90 -24.93
C ALA A 141 -14.89 -7.75 -23.48
N TYR A 142 -15.68 -7.12 -22.62
CA TYR A 142 -15.43 -6.93 -21.20
C TYR A 142 -16.58 -7.56 -20.39
N LEU A 143 -17.33 -6.74 -19.64
CA LEU A 143 -18.35 -7.24 -18.71
C LEU A 143 -19.75 -7.35 -19.33
N GLY A 144 -20.00 -6.77 -20.51
CA GLY A 144 -21.32 -6.85 -21.19
C GLY A 144 -22.49 -6.40 -20.32
N GLY A 145 -22.31 -5.42 -19.44
CA GLY A 145 -23.31 -4.96 -18.47
C GLY A 145 -23.34 -5.72 -17.14
N SER A 146 -22.52 -6.76 -16.97
CA SER A 146 -22.41 -7.51 -15.72
C SER A 146 -21.54 -6.79 -14.69
N PRO A 147 -21.77 -7.00 -13.38
CA PRO A 147 -20.84 -6.54 -12.35
C PRO A 147 -19.49 -7.26 -12.43
N LEU A 148 -18.41 -6.54 -12.14
CA LEU A 148 -17.08 -7.14 -11.92
C LEU A 148 -17.06 -7.86 -10.56
N SER A 149 -16.70 -9.14 -10.56
CA SER A 149 -16.60 -9.96 -9.35
C SER A 149 -15.12 -10.23 -9.00
N VAL A 150 -14.71 -9.80 -7.81
CA VAL A 150 -13.34 -9.95 -7.31
C VAL A 150 -13.35 -10.68 -5.97
N LEU A 151 -12.51 -11.69 -5.82
CA LEU A 151 -12.17 -12.27 -4.53
C LEU A 151 -10.79 -11.80 -4.08
N THR A 152 -10.62 -11.58 -2.79
CA THR A 152 -9.30 -11.40 -2.19
C THR A 152 -9.16 -12.17 -0.90
N ALA A 153 -8.02 -12.83 -0.74
CA ALA A 153 -7.67 -13.60 0.44
C ALA A 153 -6.22 -13.33 0.81
N ALA A 154 -5.91 -13.44 2.10
CA ALA A 154 -4.54 -13.34 2.59
C ALA A 154 -4.16 -14.56 3.39
N GLY A 155 -2.90 -14.98 3.24
CA GLY A 155 -2.34 -16.09 3.96
C GLY A 155 -2.28 -15.84 5.48
N PRO A 156 -2.06 -16.89 6.29
CA PRO A 156 -1.59 -18.20 5.84
C PRO A 156 -2.63 -19.05 5.12
N PHE A 157 -2.18 -19.88 4.18
CA PHE A 157 -3.01 -20.68 3.28
C PHE A 157 -3.10 -22.17 3.65
N THR A 158 -2.49 -22.56 4.77
CA THR A 158 -2.51 -23.93 5.30
C THR A 158 -2.64 -23.89 6.81
N ALA A 159 -3.23 -24.94 7.39
CA ALA A 159 -3.42 -25.04 8.84
C ALA A 159 -2.09 -25.29 9.56
N SER A 160 -1.92 -24.78 10.79
CA SER A 160 -0.68 -24.96 11.58
C SER A 160 -0.31 -26.41 11.92
N SER A 161 -1.22 -27.35 11.67
CA SER A 161 -1.06 -28.79 11.89
C SER A 161 -0.42 -29.52 10.71
N ASP A 162 -0.43 -28.96 9.51
CA ASP A 162 0.01 -29.63 8.28
C ASP A 162 0.46 -28.65 7.19
N LEU A 163 0.95 -29.17 6.07
CA LEU A 163 1.30 -28.40 4.87
C LEU A 163 0.48 -28.88 3.67
N SER A 164 -0.80 -29.23 3.91
CA SER A 164 -1.67 -29.79 2.87
C SER A 164 -2.30 -28.72 1.97
N TYR A 165 -2.35 -27.46 2.42
CA TYR A 165 -2.94 -26.35 1.68
C TYR A 165 -4.42 -26.53 1.30
N ARG A 166 -5.16 -27.43 1.98
CA ARG A 166 -6.60 -27.62 1.76
C ARG A 166 -7.43 -26.32 1.79
N PRO A 167 -7.19 -25.36 2.71
CA PRO A 167 -7.93 -24.09 2.70
C PRO A 167 -7.72 -23.26 1.43
N LEU A 168 -6.52 -23.35 0.81
CA LEU A 168 -6.27 -22.75 -0.49
C LEU A 168 -7.04 -23.49 -1.58
N ASP A 169 -7.02 -24.81 -1.59
CA ASP A 169 -7.77 -25.62 -2.56
C ASP A 169 -9.28 -25.31 -2.51
N ASP A 170 -9.86 -25.26 -1.31
CA ASP A 170 -11.27 -24.90 -1.09
C ASP A 170 -11.59 -23.50 -1.65
N LEU A 171 -10.70 -22.53 -1.45
CA LEU A 171 -10.85 -21.17 -1.99
C LEU A 171 -10.78 -21.14 -3.52
N LEU A 172 -9.83 -21.89 -4.11
CA LEU A 172 -9.65 -21.95 -5.57
C LEU A 172 -10.84 -22.63 -6.25
N GLU A 173 -11.37 -23.71 -5.65
CA GLU A 173 -12.61 -24.35 -6.10
C GLU A 173 -13.78 -23.37 -6.02
N HIS A 174 -13.95 -22.68 -4.88
CA HIS A 174 -14.99 -21.66 -4.74
C HIS A 174 -14.87 -20.55 -5.80
N ALA A 175 -13.67 -20.04 -6.07
CA ALA A 175 -13.43 -19.01 -7.08
C ALA A 175 -13.82 -19.47 -8.49
N ARG A 176 -13.49 -20.72 -8.84
CA ARG A 176 -13.84 -21.33 -10.12
C ARG A 176 -15.35 -21.51 -10.25
N ASP A 177 -15.99 -22.07 -9.23
CA ASP A 177 -17.41 -22.42 -9.25
C ASP A 177 -18.31 -21.18 -9.24
N SER A 178 -17.89 -20.15 -8.50
CA SER A 178 -18.53 -18.83 -8.52
C SER A 178 -18.21 -17.98 -9.77
N LYS A 179 -17.29 -18.46 -10.63
CA LYS A 179 -16.86 -17.80 -11.87
C LYS A 179 -16.43 -16.34 -11.65
N VAL A 180 -15.66 -16.08 -10.59
CA VAL A 180 -15.15 -14.74 -10.32
C VAL A 180 -14.20 -14.28 -11.44
N ASP A 181 -14.16 -12.99 -11.71
CA ASP A 181 -13.31 -12.44 -12.77
C ASP A 181 -11.85 -12.35 -12.31
N VAL A 182 -11.64 -11.94 -11.05
CA VAL A 182 -10.30 -11.73 -10.48
C VAL A 182 -10.19 -12.35 -9.08
N LEU A 183 -9.10 -13.07 -8.83
CA LEU A 183 -8.71 -13.57 -7.50
C LEU A 183 -7.37 -12.96 -7.08
N ILE A 184 -7.35 -12.19 -5.99
CA ILE A 184 -6.14 -11.54 -5.46
C ILE A 184 -5.68 -12.29 -4.21
N LEU A 185 -4.59 -13.04 -4.33
CA LEU A 185 -3.96 -13.79 -3.25
C LEU A 185 -2.78 -13.01 -2.67
N CYS A 186 -2.91 -12.62 -1.40
CA CYS A 186 -1.85 -11.95 -0.65
C CYS A 186 -1.12 -12.95 0.25
N GLY A 187 0.20 -12.90 0.31
CA GLY A 187 0.98 -13.76 1.21
C GLY A 187 0.65 -13.58 2.71
N PRO A 188 1.24 -14.41 3.59
CA PRO A 188 2.28 -15.39 3.25
C PRO A 188 1.73 -16.71 2.71
N PHE A 189 2.35 -17.22 1.65
CA PHE A 189 2.13 -18.55 1.07
C PHE A 189 2.92 -19.63 1.81
N VAL A 190 4.15 -19.31 2.20
CA VAL A 190 4.97 -20.14 3.09
C VAL A 190 5.28 -19.28 4.30
N ASP A 191 4.45 -19.38 5.35
CA ASP A 191 4.54 -18.50 6.52
C ASP A 191 5.80 -18.78 7.35
N SER A 192 6.60 -17.74 7.58
CA SER A 192 7.78 -17.79 8.45
C SER A 192 7.46 -18.11 9.91
N LYS A 193 6.21 -17.99 10.32
CA LYS A 193 5.70 -18.37 11.65
C LYS A 193 5.02 -19.74 11.67
N HIS A 194 5.04 -20.49 10.56
CA HIS A 194 4.40 -21.79 10.51
C HIS A 194 5.15 -22.80 11.39
N ARG A 195 4.46 -23.42 12.35
CA ARG A 195 5.07 -24.31 13.35
C ARG A 195 5.92 -25.45 12.75
N LEU A 196 5.44 -26.08 11.68
CA LEU A 196 6.18 -27.18 11.01
C LEU A 196 7.43 -26.71 10.25
N LEU A 197 7.60 -25.40 10.05
CA LEU A 197 8.73 -24.77 9.35
C LEU A 197 9.70 -24.08 10.31
N ASP A 198 9.40 -24.05 11.62
CA ASP A 198 10.25 -23.45 12.63
C ASP A 198 11.52 -24.29 12.84
N PRO A 199 12.72 -23.74 12.55
CA PRO A 199 13.98 -24.44 12.79
C PRO A 199 14.19 -24.86 14.25
N ALA A 200 13.64 -24.10 15.21
CA ALA A 200 13.77 -24.43 16.63
C ALA A 200 12.94 -25.66 17.04
N ALA A 201 11.90 -26.00 16.27
CA ALA A 201 11.05 -27.16 16.51
C ALA A 201 11.56 -28.45 15.83
N ALA A 202 12.66 -28.38 15.07
CA ALA A 202 13.25 -29.51 14.34
C ALA A 202 13.38 -30.77 15.20
N GLY A 203 12.86 -31.91 14.74
CA GLY A 203 12.96 -33.18 15.46
C GLY A 203 12.07 -33.31 16.72
N GLN A 204 11.26 -32.30 17.05
CA GLN A 204 10.25 -32.36 18.12
C GLN A 204 8.85 -32.61 17.54
N PRO A 205 7.87 -33.07 18.36
CA PRO A 205 6.48 -33.15 17.94
C PRO A 205 5.98 -31.80 17.40
N GLY A 206 5.65 -31.75 16.11
CA GLY A 206 5.23 -30.51 15.44
C GLY A 206 6.35 -29.73 14.76
N GLY A 207 7.57 -30.26 14.64
CA GLY A 207 8.58 -29.77 13.71
C GLY A 207 8.90 -30.79 12.60
N PHE A 208 9.82 -30.44 11.72
CA PHE A 208 10.23 -31.32 10.62
C PHE A 208 11.00 -32.55 11.12
N CYS A 209 10.66 -33.72 10.56
CA CYS A 209 11.00 -35.03 11.11
C CYS A 209 12.45 -35.48 10.90
N ASN A 210 13.16 -34.88 9.95
CA ASN A 210 14.53 -35.28 9.57
C ASN A 210 15.62 -34.32 10.07
N GLY A 211 15.27 -33.30 10.88
CA GLY A 211 16.24 -32.30 11.34
C GLY A 211 16.75 -31.36 10.25
N ASN A 212 16.26 -31.46 9.01
CA ASN A 212 16.53 -30.52 7.93
C ASN A 212 15.26 -29.72 7.59
N PRO A 213 15.28 -28.38 7.62
CA PRO A 213 14.10 -27.60 7.23
C PRO A 213 13.72 -27.97 5.80
N PRO A 214 12.43 -28.12 5.48
CA PRO A 214 12.02 -28.35 4.10
C PRO A 214 12.51 -27.20 3.24
N ASP A 215 12.88 -27.52 2.01
CA ASP A 215 13.24 -26.52 1.01
C ASP A 215 12.01 -25.64 0.74
N THR A 216 11.99 -24.46 1.37
CA THR A 216 10.84 -23.54 1.37
C THR A 216 10.54 -23.03 -0.03
N TYR A 217 11.55 -22.96 -0.89
CA TYR A 217 11.39 -22.63 -2.29
C TYR A 217 10.68 -23.77 -3.06
N LYS A 218 11.03 -25.04 -2.80
CA LYS A 218 10.27 -26.18 -3.36
C LYS A 218 8.84 -26.24 -2.85
N VAL A 219 8.60 -25.94 -1.57
CA VAL A 219 7.24 -25.84 -1.02
C VAL A 219 6.47 -24.77 -1.77
N MET A 220 7.03 -23.57 -1.92
CA MET A 220 6.40 -22.48 -2.65
C MET A 220 6.13 -22.85 -4.13
N ARG A 221 7.08 -23.50 -4.79
CA ARG A 221 6.89 -23.99 -6.17
C ARG A 221 5.75 -25.01 -6.26
N SER A 222 5.60 -25.87 -5.25
CA SER A 222 4.45 -26.77 -5.13
C SER A 222 3.14 -25.99 -4.94
N VAL A 223 3.10 -24.98 -4.07
CA VAL A 223 1.92 -24.11 -3.88
C VAL A 223 1.50 -23.46 -5.21
N MET A 224 2.46 -22.89 -5.94
CA MET A 224 2.19 -22.26 -7.23
C MET A 224 1.69 -23.27 -8.26
N ARG A 225 2.40 -24.37 -8.47
CA ARG A 225 2.10 -25.29 -9.57
C ARG A 225 0.97 -26.27 -9.26
N GLN A 226 1.01 -26.90 -8.10
CA GLN A 226 0.09 -27.98 -7.74
C GLN A 226 -1.26 -27.45 -7.24
N HIS A 227 -1.29 -26.29 -6.58
CA HIS A 227 -2.52 -25.71 -6.06
C HIS A 227 -3.03 -24.58 -6.97
N ILE A 228 -2.31 -23.46 -7.09
CA ILE A 228 -2.82 -22.27 -7.79
C ILE A 228 -3.02 -22.52 -9.29
N ILE A 229 -1.98 -22.97 -10.01
CA ILE A 229 -2.05 -23.16 -11.47
C ILE A 229 -3.04 -24.28 -11.80
N LYS A 230 -2.85 -25.49 -11.24
CA LYS A 230 -3.74 -26.63 -11.52
C LYS A 230 -5.17 -26.41 -11.05
N GLY A 231 -5.38 -25.79 -9.88
CA GLY A 231 -6.71 -25.53 -9.33
C GLY A 231 -7.52 -24.55 -10.17
N LEU A 232 -6.86 -23.63 -10.88
CA LEU A 232 -7.51 -22.65 -11.76
C LEU A 232 -7.42 -23.00 -13.25
N SER A 233 -6.74 -24.07 -13.63
CA SER A 233 -6.63 -24.51 -15.03
C SER A 233 -8.02 -24.69 -15.67
N GLY A 234 -8.18 -24.20 -16.90
CA GLY A 234 -9.45 -24.21 -17.62
C GLY A 234 -10.51 -23.22 -17.11
N SER A 235 -10.24 -22.47 -16.03
CA SER A 235 -11.10 -21.38 -15.59
C SER A 235 -10.76 -20.06 -16.31
N ARG A 236 -11.69 -19.09 -16.25
CA ARG A 236 -11.46 -17.72 -16.74
C ARG A 236 -10.97 -16.76 -15.63
N VAL A 237 -10.70 -17.29 -14.44
CA VAL A 237 -10.31 -16.49 -13.28
C VAL A 237 -8.92 -15.91 -13.53
N THR A 238 -8.79 -14.58 -13.47
CA THR A 238 -7.47 -13.93 -13.46
C THR A 238 -6.92 -13.94 -12.04
N CYS A 239 -5.90 -14.74 -11.78
CA CYS A 239 -5.25 -14.80 -10.48
C CYS A 239 -4.11 -13.79 -10.37
N VAL A 240 -4.12 -12.96 -9.34
CA VAL A 240 -3.05 -12.03 -8.97
C VAL A 240 -2.40 -12.52 -7.68
N VAL A 241 -1.07 -12.62 -7.66
CA VAL A 241 -0.31 -13.06 -6.49
C VAL A 241 0.60 -11.94 -6.02
N VAL A 242 0.47 -11.59 -4.74
CA VAL A 242 1.22 -10.51 -4.08
C VAL A 242 1.99 -11.08 -2.89
N PRO A 243 3.32 -10.88 -2.79
CA PRO A 243 4.15 -11.43 -1.73
C PRO A 243 3.85 -10.77 -0.36
N SER A 244 4.35 -11.39 0.70
CA SER A 244 4.36 -10.88 2.06
C SER A 244 5.77 -10.87 2.66
N PRO A 245 6.10 -9.91 3.54
CA PRO A 245 7.36 -9.95 4.31
C PRO A 245 7.45 -11.19 5.21
N SER A 246 6.33 -11.89 5.43
CA SER A 246 6.28 -13.16 6.17
C SER A 246 6.45 -14.40 5.26
N ASP A 247 6.65 -14.25 3.95
CA ASP A 247 6.99 -15.36 3.06
C ASP A 247 8.42 -15.85 3.31
N LEU A 248 8.55 -17.01 3.95
CA LEU A 248 9.82 -17.58 4.40
C LEU A 248 10.84 -17.85 3.28
N HIS A 249 10.36 -18.14 2.07
CA HIS A 249 11.20 -18.39 0.90
C HIS A 249 11.70 -17.09 0.23
N ALA A 250 11.11 -15.94 0.59
CA ALA A 250 11.40 -14.65 -0.01
C ALA A 250 12.19 -13.74 0.93
N ARG A 251 12.74 -12.64 0.40
CA ARG A 251 13.42 -11.64 1.23
C ARG A 251 12.37 -10.91 2.08
N PRO A 252 12.57 -10.75 3.40
CA PRO A 252 11.61 -10.10 4.30
C PRO A 252 11.66 -8.56 4.24
N LEU A 253 12.42 -7.98 3.31
CA LEU A 253 12.60 -6.53 3.17
C LEU A 253 11.42 -5.90 2.42
N TYR A 254 10.83 -4.85 2.97
CA TYR A 254 9.71 -4.12 2.38
C TYR A 254 10.16 -2.75 1.82
N PRO A 255 9.77 -2.35 0.60
CA PRO A 255 8.96 -3.09 -0.39
C PRO A 255 9.70 -4.32 -0.97
N GLN A 256 8.93 -5.31 -1.41
CA GLN A 256 9.39 -6.57 -2.01
C GLN A 256 9.15 -6.59 -3.53
N PRO A 257 10.08 -7.16 -4.32
CA PRO A 257 9.84 -7.44 -5.72
C PRO A 257 8.76 -8.52 -5.88
N ALA A 258 8.23 -8.67 -7.10
CA ALA A 258 7.41 -9.83 -7.45
C ALA A 258 8.20 -11.13 -7.25
N PHE A 259 7.49 -12.24 -7.02
CA PHE A 259 8.14 -13.54 -7.04
C PHE A 259 8.74 -13.86 -8.42
N GLY A 260 9.76 -14.71 -8.44
CA GLY A 260 10.42 -15.13 -9.68
C GLY A 260 9.53 -16.01 -10.56
N GLY A 261 9.66 -15.85 -11.87
CA GLY A 261 8.90 -16.63 -12.87
C GLY A 261 9.24 -18.12 -12.89
N ASP A 262 10.37 -18.50 -12.31
CA ASP A 262 10.81 -19.88 -12.07
C ASP A 262 9.85 -20.66 -11.15
N LEU A 263 9.12 -19.98 -10.25
CA LEU A 263 8.07 -20.61 -9.43
C LEU A 263 6.88 -21.12 -10.26
N ILE A 264 6.60 -20.48 -11.40
CA ILE A 264 5.47 -20.82 -12.27
C ILE A 264 5.93 -21.57 -13.53
N ALA A 265 7.24 -21.63 -13.79
CA ALA A 265 7.79 -22.38 -14.91
C ALA A 265 7.53 -23.89 -14.78
N PRO A 266 7.20 -24.59 -15.88
CA PRO A 266 7.07 -26.05 -15.91
C PRO A 266 8.29 -26.75 -15.31
N GLY A 267 8.06 -27.81 -14.51
CA GLY A 267 9.11 -28.74 -14.13
C GLY A 267 9.42 -29.71 -15.26
N ASP A 268 10.58 -30.37 -15.17
CA ASP A 268 11.01 -31.37 -16.16
C ASP A 268 10.01 -32.53 -16.29
N ASP A 269 9.31 -32.86 -15.20
CA ASP A 269 8.30 -33.93 -15.14
C ASP A 269 6.85 -33.44 -15.38
N ASP A 270 6.63 -32.15 -15.64
CA ASP A 270 5.27 -31.64 -15.83
C ASP A 270 4.77 -31.89 -17.25
N THR A 271 3.62 -32.55 -17.35
CA THR A 271 2.91 -32.69 -18.62
C THR A 271 2.27 -31.34 -18.99
N TYR A 272 2.70 -30.76 -20.11
CA TYR A 272 2.17 -29.49 -20.60
C TYR A 272 0.67 -29.61 -20.86
N THR A 273 -0.16 -28.90 -20.10
CA THR A 273 -1.60 -28.85 -20.36
C THR A 273 -1.96 -27.57 -21.11
N MET A 274 -2.75 -27.67 -22.19
CA MET A 274 -3.10 -26.55 -23.09
C MET A 274 -3.89 -25.41 -22.40
N HIS A 275 -4.30 -25.58 -21.14
CA HIS A 275 -5.18 -24.66 -20.41
C HIS A 275 -4.68 -24.31 -19.01
N GLU A 276 -3.36 -24.31 -18.78
CA GLU A 276 -2.78 -23.87 -17.51
C GLU A 276 -3.14 -22.42 -17.20
N ALA A 277 -3.59 -22.19 -15.96
CA ALA A 277 -3.75 -20.83 -15.46
C ALA A 277 -2.39 -20.13 -15.37
N ARG A 278 -2.36 -18.84 -15.70
CA ARG A 278 -1.16 -18.01 -15.65
C ARG A 278 -1.34 -16.91 -14.61
N PRO A 279 -0.96 -17.15 -13.34
CA PRO A 279 -1.09 -16.12 -12.32
C PRO A 279 -0.17 -14.94 -12.61
N LEU A 280 -0.67 -13.73 -12.37
CA LEU A 280 0.07 -12.49 -12.47
C LEU A 280 0.84 -12.28 -11.16
N LEU A 281 2.17 -12.35 -11.23
CA LEU A 281 3.05 -12.12 -10.08
C LEU A 281 3.36 -10.63 -9.98
N LEU A 282 2.94 -9.96 -8.91
CA LEU A 282 3.16 -8.54 -8.68
C LEU A 282 4.05 -8.29 -7.45
N SER A 283 4.63 -7.09 -7.37
CA SER A 283 5.41 -6.63 -6.21
C SER A 283 4.53 -6.43 -4.97
N ASN A 284 5.17 -6.22 -3.82
CA ASN A 284 4.49 -5.78 -2.60
C ASN A 284 5.15 -4.51 -2.06
N PRO A 285 4.46 -3.37 -2.03
CA PRO A 285 3.09 -3.17 -2.48
C PRO A 285 2.98 -3.17 -4.02
N CYS A 286 1.76 -3.14 -4.55
CA CYS A 286 1.50 -2.90 -5.96
C CYS A 286 0.22 -2.10 -6.20
N THR A 287 0.21 -1.37 -7.31
CA THR A 287 -0.97 -0.67 -7.83
C THR A 287 -1.29 -1.22 -9.21
N PHE A 288 -2.54 -1.55 -9.47
CA PHE A 288 -3.00 -1.99 -10.79
C PHE A 288 -4.45 -1.59 -11.04
N LYS A 289 -4.89 -1.72 -12.29
CA LYS A 289 -6.28 -1.47 -12.67
C LYS A 289 -6.96 -2.75 -13.11
N VAL A 290 -8.20 -2.93 -12.67
CA VAL A 290 -9.14 -3.84 -13.31
C VAL A 290 -10.24 -2.97 -13.91
N ASN A 291 -10.27 -2.89 -15.23
CA ASN A 291 -11.05 -1.88 -15.96
C ASN A 291 -10.71 -0.46 -15.48
N GLU A 292 -11.70 0.33 -15.05
CA GLU A 292 -11.51 1.69 -14.54
C GLU A 292 -11.04 1.74 -13.07
N VAL A 293 -11.12 0.64 -12.33
CA VAL A 293 -10.96 0.61 -10.88
C VAL A 293 -9.50 0.40 -10.50
N VAL A 294 -8.95 1.32 -9.71
CA VAL A 294 -7.59 1.28 -9.18
C VAL A 294 -7.55 0.49 -7.88
N PHE A 295 -6.80 -0.60 -7.90
CA PHE A 295 -6.46 -1.38 -6.72
C PHE A 295 -5.07 -1.01 -6.23
N GLN A 296 -4.96 -0.75 -4.94
CA GLN A 296 -3.71 -0.74 -4.20
C GLN A 296 -3.67 -1.94 -3.26
N VAL A 297 -2.61 -2.74 -3.31
CA VAL A 297 -2.40 -3.87 -2.41
C VAL A 297 -1.12 -3.65 -1.62
N ALA A 298 -1.18 -3.85 -0.31
CA ALA A 298 -0.03 -3.81 0.59
C ALA A 298 -0.19 -4.85 1.70
N THR A 299 0.75 -5.80 1.81
CA THR A 299 0.62 -6.95 2.73
C THR A 299 1.42 -6.80 4.03
N GLN A 300 2.23 -5.75 4.15
CA GLN A 300 2.78 -5.32 5.43
C GLN A 300 1.65 -4.72 6.28
N ASP A 301 1.52 -5.16 7.53
CA ASP A 301 0.38 -4.83 8.43
C ASP A 301 0.43 -3.38 8.98
N ILE A 302 0.40 -2.40 8.07
CA ILE A 302 0.52 -0.98 8.40
C ILE A 302 -0.60 -0.51 9.33
N LEU A 303 -1.81 -1.05 9.21
CA LEU A 303 -2.92 -0.64 10.07
C LEU A 303 -2.72 -1.08 11.51
N LEU A 304 -2.24 -2.30 11.75
CA LEU A 304 -1.89 -2.73 13.11
C LEU A 304 -0.74 -1.89 13.66
N HIS A 305 0.25 -1.56 12.83
CA HIS A 305 1.40 -0.76 13.25
C HIS A 305 0.99 0.68 13.61
N LEU A 306 0.19 1.34 12.78
CA LEU A 306 -0.34 2.68 13.07
C LEU A 306 -1.27 2.65 14.29
N SER A 307 -2.11 1.62 14.40
CA SER A 307 -3.02 1.40 15.53
C SER A 307 -2.27 1.44 16.86
N GLY A 308 -1.10 0.79 16.95
CA GLY A 308 -0.28 0.80 18.17
C GLY A 308 0.47 2.11 18.47
N ASN A 309 0.50 3.06 17.53
CA ASN A 309 1.35 4.26 17.61
C ASN A 309 0.60 5.60 17.43
N GLU A 310 -0.73 5.58 17.27
CA GLU A 310 -1.54 6.79 17.07
C GLU A 310 -1.89 7.48 18.41
N ALA A 311 -1.46 8.73 18.56
CA ALA A 311 -1.99 9.66 19.56
C ALA A 311 -3.17 10.43 18.97
N ASN A 312 -4.32 10.42 19.64
CA ASN A 312 -5.51 11.06 19.11
C ASN A 312 -6.40 11.63 20.22
N ARG A 313 -7.16 12.67 19.85
CA ARG A 313 -8.28 13.23 20.62
C ARG A 313 -9.48 13.33 19.70
N ILE A 314 -9.87 12.22 19.08
CA ILE A 314 -11.01 12.18 18.18
C ILE A 314 -11.82 10.94 18.46
N THR A 315 -13.14 11.10 18.49
CA THR A 315 -14.07 9.97 18.59
C THR A 315 -14.42 9.48 17.19
N GLY A 316 -14.76 8.20 17.05
CA GLY A 316 -15.22 7.64 15.78
C GLY A 316 -14.42 6.44 15.30
N ASP A 317 -14.59 6.11 14.02
CA ASP A 317 -14.08 4.88 13.44
C ASP A 317 -12.56 4.89 13.26
N ARG A 318 -11.87 4.28 14.24
CA ARG A 318 -10.42 4.14 14.25
C ARG A 318 -9.88 3.56 12.95
N ILE A 319 -10.50 2.52 12.39
CA ILE A 319 -9.97 1.84 11.20
C ILE A 319 -10.00 2.74 9.96
N SER A 320 -11.12 3.42 9.72
CA SER A 320 -11.21 4.41 8.63
C SER A 320 -10.20 5.52 8.78
N ARG A 321 -9.94 5.98 10.02
CA ARG A 321 -8.93 7.01 10.29
C ARG A 321 -7.51 6.53 10.03
N LEU A 322 -7.16 5.30 10.43
CA LEU A 322 -5.84 4.72 10.15
C LEU A 322 -5.57 4.58 8.65
N GLY A 323 -6.58 4.22 7.87
CA GLY A 323 -6.43 4.21 6.41
C GLY A 323 -6.40 5.60 5.78
N LEU A 324 -7.13 6.55 6.36
CA LEU A 324 -7.04 7.94 5.93
C LEU A 324 -5.61 8.47 6.10
N HIS A 325 -4.91 8.12 7.18
CA HIS A 325 -3.48 8.45 7.33
C HIS A 325 -2.62 7.93 6.18
N VAL A 326 -2.84 6.70 5.71
CA VAL A 326 -2.14 6.10 4.57
C VAL A 326 -2.36 6.92 3.29
N ILE A 327 -3.61 7.28 3.01
CA ILE A 327 -3.99 8.07 1.83
C ILE A 327 -3.42 9.49 1.90
N GLN A 328 -3.60 10.16 3.04
CA GLN A 328 -3.17 11.54 3.26
C GLN A 328 -1.65 11.70 3.27
N GLN A 329 -0.91 10.62 3.50
CA GLN A 329 0.56 10.64 3.57
C GLN A 329 1.22 10.06 2.31
N GLN A 330 0.42 9.82 1.27
CA GLN A 330 0.82 9.31 -0.05
C GLN A 330 1.72 8.07 0.00
N SER A 331 1.57 7.24 1.02
CA SER A 331 2.41 6.06 1.19
C SER A 331 1.67 4.95 1.92
N VAL A 332 1.84 3.71 1.44
CA VAL A 332 1.31 2.52 2.11
C VAL A 332 2.03 2.18 3.43
N TYR A 333 3.11 2.89 3.77
CA TYR A 333 3.80 2.74 5.05
C TYR A 333 4.39 4.08 5.54
N PRO A 334 3.55 4.99 6.06
CA PRO A 334 4.03 6.31 6.48
C PRO A 334 4.62 6.33 7.91
N LEU A 335 4.45 5.26 8.68
CA LEU A 335 4.96 5.15 10.05
C LEU A 335 6.50 5.16 10.05
N TYR A 336 7.08 6.10 10.80
CA TYR A 336 8.52 6.18 10.99
C TYR A 336 8.90 6.58 12.43
N PRO A 337 9.85 5.87 13.09
CA PRO A 337 10.51 4.65 12.60
C PRO A 337 9.52 3.51 12.34
N PRO A 338 9.84 2.56 11.45
CA PRO A 338 9.01 1.37 11.26
C PRO A 338 8.81 0.63 12.59
N ALA A 339 7.68 -0.08 12.75
CA ALA A 339 7.47 -0.98 13.88
C ALA A 339 8.63 -1.98 14.02
N GLU A 340 8.89 -2.43 15.25
CA GLU A 340 10.10 -3.19 15.62
C GLU A 340 10.42 -4.39 14.72
N HIS A 341 9.41 -5.11 14.24
CA HIS A 341 9.57 -6.30 13.39
C HIS A 341 9.37 -6.02 11.89
N ALA A 342 9.23 -4.76 11.49
CA ALA A 342 9.01 -4.35 10.11
C ALA A 342 10.33 -3.91 9.46
N LEU A 343 10.83 -4.72 8.53
CA LEU A 343 12.07 -4.43 7.81
C LEU A 343 11.78 -3.53 6.60
N VAL A 344 11.55 -2.24 6.83
CA VAL A 344 11.25 -1.28 5.77
C VAL A 344 12.53 -0.58 5.30
N SER A 345 12.86 -0.73 4.02
CA SER A 345 14.00 -0.07 3.39
C SER A 345 13.65 1.36 3.01
N SER A 346 14.38 2.32 3.59
CA SER A 346 14.31 3.71 3.17
C SER A 346 14.91 3.93 1.79
N ALA A 347 15.92 3.13 1.41
CA ALA A 347 16.53 3.18 0.08
C ALA A 347 15.58 2.77 -1.06
N LEU A 348 14.49 2.07 -0.74
CA LEU A 348 13.45 1.65 -1.68
C LEU A 348 12.11 2.35 -1.43
N SER A 349 12.13 3.49 -0.74
CA SER A 349 10.91 4.21 -0.32
C SER A 349 10.01 4.67 -1.47
N GLU A 350 10.55 4.88 -2.68
CA GLU A 350 9.75 5.15 -3.88
C GLU A 350 8.72 4.04 -4.15
N GLY A 351 9.08 2.78 -3.89
CA GLY A 351 8.18 1.64 -4.02
C GLY A 351 7.06 1.59 -2.97
N LEU A 352 7.05 2.52 -2.00
CA LEU A 352 6.00 2.66 -0.98
C LEU A 352 5.01 3.78 -1.31
N ALA A 353 5.26 4.56 -2.37
CA ALA A 353 4.43 5.71 -2.72
C ALA A 353 3.09 5.26 -3.33
N LEU A 354 2.03 6.01 -3.02
CA LEU A 354 0.77 5.90 -3.73
C LEU A 354 0.84 6.76 -5.00
N PRO A 355 0.62 6.21 -6.20
CA PRO A 355 0.66 7.01 -7.44
C PRO A 355 -0.59 7.89 -7.61
N CYS A 356 -1.68 7.56 -6.94
CA CYS A 356 -2.93 8.30 -6.86
C CYS A 356 -3.71 7.82 -5.62
N THR A 357 -4.83 8.48 -5.28
CA THR A 357 -5.76 7.90 -4.31
C THR A 357 -6.46 6.69 -4.97
N PRO A 358 -6.31 5.46 -4.42
CA PRO A 358 -6.89 4.27 -5.02
C PRO A 358 -8.40 4.19 -4.77
N ASP A 359 -9.13 3.52 -5.67
CA ASP A 359 -10.54 3.21 -5.44
C ASP A 359 -10.69 2.13 -4.35
N ILE A 360 -9.82 1.11 -4.39
CA ILE A 360 -9.81 0.00 -3.43
C ILE A 360 -8.40 -0.17 -2.86
N LEU A 361 -8.30 -0.18 -1.53
CA LEU A 361 -7.07 -0.45 -0.77
C LEU A 361 -7.18 -1.78 -0.03
N ILE A 362 -6.48 -2.80 -0.49
CA ILE A 362 -6.42 -4.12 0.15
C ILE A 362 -5.21 -4.14 1.09
N VAL A 363 -5.49 -4.23 2.39
CA VAL A 363 -4.51 -4.16 3.49
C VAL A 363 -4.76 -5.29 4.48
N PRO A 364 -4.31 -6.51 4.16
CA PRO A 364 -4.45 -7.65 5.06
C PRO A 364 -3.80 -7.37 6.42
N SER A 365 -4.52 -7.69 7.48
CA SER A 365 -4.13 -7.37 8.85
C SER A 365 -4.55 -8.47 9.82
N ASN A 366 -3.83 -8.57 10.94
CA ASN A 366 -4.26 -9.40 12.07
C ASN A 366 -5.40 -8.76 12.88
N LEU A 367 -5.80 -7.53 12.55
CA LEU A 367 -7.06 -6.95 13.01
C LEU A 367 -8.26 -7.76 12.51
N MET A 368 -9.43 -7.54 13.12
CA MET A 368 -10.67 -8.16 12.64
C MET A 368 -10.92 -7.81 11.17
N PRO A 369 -11.43 -8.76 10.34
CA PRO A 369 -11.78 -8.48 8.95
C PRO A 369 -12.75 -7.30 8.86
N PHE A 370 -12.59 -6.46 7.84
CA PHE A 370 -13.46 -5.30 7.62
C PHE A 370 -13.51 -4.88 6.16
N ALA A 371 -14.58 -4.19 5.79
CA ALA A 371 -14.69 -3.35 4.62
C ALA A 371 -15.18 -1.96 5.06
N LYS A 372 -14.33 -0.94 4.93
CA LYS A 372 -14.59 0.41 5.49
C LYS A 372 -14.11 1.48 4.52
N ARG A 373 -14.76 2.63 4.54
CA ARG A 373 -14.40 3.75 3.67
C ARG A 373 -13.42 4.68 4.37
N ALA A 374 -12.32 5.02 3.70
CA ALA A 374 -11.43 6.12 4.08
C ALA A 374 -11.55 7.21 3.02
N ARG A 375 -12.38 8.21 3.30
CA ARG A 375 -12.84 9.23 2.34
C ARG A 375 -13.49 8.61 1.10
N ASP A 376 -12.77 8.48 -0.01
CA ASP A 376 -13.29 7.96 -1.27
C ASP A 376 -12.78 6.55 -1.60
N THR A 377 -11.80 6.06 -0.84
CA THR A 377 -11.25 4.71 -1.01
C THR A 377 -12.03 3.70 -0.17
N LEU A 378 -12.37 2.56 -0.76
CA LEU A 378 -12.83 1.37 -0.04
C LEU A 378 -11.62 0.57 0.46
N MET A 379 -11.45 0.49 1.77
CA MET A 379 -10.44 -0.33 2.38
C MET A 379 -10.97 -1.71 2.72
N ILE A 380 -10.17 -2.74 2.47
CA ILE A 380 -10.53 -4.12 2.70
C ILE A 380 -9.40 -4.83 3.44
N ASN A 381 -9.71 -5.34 4.63
CA ASN A 381 -8.94 -6.38 5.29
C ASN A 381 -9.73 -7.70 5.14
N PRO A 382 -9.30 -8.64 4.27
CA PRO A 382 -9.99 -9.91 4.11
C PRO A 382 -9.86 -10.82 5.34
N GLY A 383 -9.00 -10.47 6.30
CA GLY A 383 -8.55 -11.37 7.34
C GLY A 383 -7.51 -12.36 6.83
N ARG A 384 -7.27 -13.39 7.64
CA ARG A 384 -6.39 -14.51 7.31
C ARG A 384 -7.26 -15.68 6.86
N LEU A 385 -6.89 -16.37 5.78
CA LEU A 385 -7.64 -17.53 5.28
C LEU A 385 -7.61 -18.69 6.27
N THR A 386 -6.56 -18.77 7.09
CA THR A 386 -6.44 -19.70 8.21
C THR A 386 -6.01 -18.98 9.48
N LYS A 387 -6.43 -19.48 10.64
CA LYS A 387 -6.03 -18.99 11.97
C LYS A 387 -5.60 -20.18 12.83
N GLY A 388 -4.31 -20.52 12.78
CA GLY A 388 -3.81 -21.75 13.39
C GLY A 388 -4.42 -22.96 12.70
N SER A 389 -5.19 -23.76 13.42
CA SER A 389 -5.94 -24.90 12.86
C SER A 389 -7.39 -24.56 12.47
N ASN A 390 -7.83 -23.32 12.70
CA ASN A 390 -9.20 -22.91 12.41
C ASN A 390 -9.34 -22.29 11.02
N ALA A 391 -10.55 -22.44 10.44
CA ALA A 391 -10.96 -21.71 9.26
C ALA A 391 -10.91 -20.20 9.51
N GLY A 392 -10.45 -19.48 8.49
CA GLY A 392 -10.38 -18.03 8.48
C GLY A 392 -11.44 -17.41 7.56
N THR A 393 -11.06 -16.33 6.88
CA THR A 393 -11.97 -15.56 6.02
C THR A 393 -11.27 -15.11 4.74
N PHE A 394 -12.09 -14.76 3.75
CA PHE A 394 -11.70 -14.01 2.55
C PHE A 394 -12.75 -12.90 2.32
N ALA A 395 -12.52 -12.02 1.36
CA ALA A 395 -13.48 -10.99 0.97
C ALA A 395 -13.93 -11.18 -0.48
N ALA A 396 -15.23 -10.97 -0.72
CA ALA A 396 -15.82 -10.88 -2.04
C ALA A 396 -16.24 -9.43 -2.31
N VAL A 397 -15.90 -8.92 -3.49
CA VAL A 397 -16.15 -7.55 -3.92
C VAL A 397 -16.89 -7.59 -5.23
N THR A 398 -18.05 -6.95 -5.29
CA THR A 398 -18.86 -6.81 -6.49
C THR A 398 -18.92 -5.34 -6.89
N ILE A 399 -18.41 -5.02 -8.06
CA ILE A 399 -18.37 -3.65 -8.58
C ILE A 399 -19.37 -3.55 -9.72
N HIS A 400 -20.45 -2.81 -9.49
CA HIS A 400 -21.51 -2.62 -10.47
C HIS A 400 -21.10 -1.63 -11.56
N PRO A 401 -21.59 -1.82 -12.80
CA PRO A 401 -21.33 -0.90 -13.88
C PRO A 401 -21.89 0.49 -13.60
N ILE A 402 -21.13 1.52 -13.95
CA ILE A 402 -21.57 2.92 -13.76
C ILE A 402 -22.84 3.19 -14.58
N LEU A 403 -23.90 3.70 -13.95
CA LEU A 403 -25.18 3.97 -14.62
C LEU A 403 -25.02 5.00 -15.75
N ARG A 404 -25.66 4.76 -16.90
CA ARG A 404 -25.54 5.58 -18.13
C ARG A 404 -25.80 7.09 -17.90
N HIS A 405 -26.75 7.46 -17.04
CA HIS A 405 -27.10 8.86 -16.78
C HIS A 405 -26.04 9.62 -15.94
N ILE A 406 -25.25 8.91 -15.13
CA ILE A 406 -24.11 9.47 -14.38
C ILE A 406 -22.98 9.83 -15.37
N ARG A 407 -22.81 9.04 -16.44
CA ARG A 407 -21.79 9.29 -17.49
C ARG A 407 -22.11 10.51 -18.35
N SER A 408 -23.38 10.73 -18.69
CA SER A 408 -23.81 11.88 -19.51
C SER A 408 -23.75 13.24 -18.80
N GLY A 409 -23.79 13.25 -17.45
CA GLY A 409 -23.68 14.47 -16.66
C GLY A 409 -22.28 15.11 -16.67
N ALA A 410 -21.22 14.29 -16.83
CA ALA A 410 -19.84 14.75 -16.85
C ALA A 410 -19.47 15.55 -18.12
N HIS A 411 -20.18 15.37 -19.23
CA HIS A 411 -19.94 16.09 -20.48
C HIS A 411 -20.24 17.59 -20.41
N LYS A 412 -20.98 18.07 -19.40
CA LYS A 412 -21.29 19.50 -19.25
C LYS A 412 -20.19 20.31 -18.54
N VAL A 413 -19.17 19.69 -17.96
CA VAL A 413 -18.18 20.39 -17.11
C VAL A 413 -16.74 20.36 -17.67
N ALA A 414 -16.44 19.55 -18.69
CA ALA A 414 -15.08 19.44 -19.23
C ALA A 414 -15.05 19.56 -20.76
N ALA A 415 -15.12 20.78 -21.27
CA ALA A 415 -14.68 21.09 -22.64
C ALA A 415 -13.40 21.92 -22.56
N ALA A 416 -12.25 21.26 -22.36
CA ALA A 416 -10.95 21.81 -22.73
C ALA A 416 -10.63 21.40 -24.17
N PRO A 417 -10.04 22.28 -25.01
CA PRO A 417 -9.81 21.98 -26.41
C PRO A 417 -8.70 20.93 -26.60
N PRO A 418 -8.75 20.13 -27.68
CA PRO A 418 -7.80 19.06 -27.92
C PRO A 418 -6.40 19.59 -28.26
N VAL A 419 -5.38 18.96 -27.68
CA VAL A 419 -3.97 19.19 -27.99
C VAL A 419 -3.64 18.54 -29.35
N PRO A 420 -2.97 19.24 -30.29
CA PRO A 420 -2.61 18.68 -31.58
C PRO A 420 -1.47 17.64 -31.47
N PRO A 421 -1.42 16.64 -32.38
CA PRO A 421 -0.42 15.58 -32.34
C PRO A 421 0.98 16.08 -32.69
N THR A 422 1.97 15.60 -31.95
CA THR A 422 3.40 15.86 -32.15
C THR A 422 3.90 15.19 -33.45
N PRO A 423 4.72 15.84 -34.29
CA PRO A 423 5.21 15.23 -35.54
C PRO A 423 6.21 14.10 -35.27
N ALA A 424 6.11 13.02 -36.04
CA ALA A 424 7.09 11.95 -36.07
C ALA A 424 8.42 12.46 -36.65
N THR A 425 9.52 12.21 -35.95
CA THR A 425 10.88 12.41 -36.46
C THR A 425 11.19 11.35 -37.52
N GLU A 426 11.26 11.77 -38.78
CA GLU A 426 11.82 10.98 -39.88
C GLU A 426 13.32 10.74 -39.65
N GLY A 427 13.74 9.49 -39.87
CA GLY A 427 15.12 9.06 -39.77
C GLY A 427 15.98 9.68 -40.88
N GLY A 428 17.06 10.34 -40.48
CA GLY A 428 18.06 10.88 -41.38
C GLY A 428 19.02 9.80 -41.88
N GLU A 429 19.14 9.74 -43.20
CA GLU A 429 20.03 8.90 -44.00
C GLU A 429 21.52 9.05 -43.63
N ALA A 430 22.23 7.94 -43.79
CA ALA A 430 23.67 7.86 -43.84
C ALA A 430 24.19 8.58 -45.11
N ALA A 431 25.16 9.48 -44.94
CA ALA A 431 25.98 10.00 -46.03
C ALA A 431 27.46 9.75 -45.73
N ASP A 432 28.08 9.16 -46.73
CA ASP A 432 29.41 8.61 -46.82
C ASP A 432 30.45 9.70 -47.19
N THR A 433 31.74 9.34 -47.03
CA THR A 433 32.97 9.89 -47.65
C THR A 433 33.67 11.15 -47.06
N PRO A 434 34.97 11.40 -47.36
CA PRO A 434 36.10 10.46 -47.28
C PRO A 434 37.43 11.10 -46.74
N SER A 435 38.42 10.24 -46.50
CA SER A 435 39.89 10.42 -46.66
C SER A 435 40.57 11.77 -46.39
N GLY A 436 41.62 11.75 -45.56
CA GLY A 436 42.81 12.57 -45.84
C GLY A 436 43.67 12.99 -44.64
N LYS A 437 44.77 12.25 -44.47
CA LYS A 437 46.02 12.54 -43.72
C LYS A 437 46.03 12.45 -42.21
#